data_AF-A0A8T3YBH4-F1
#
_entry.id   AF-A0A8T3YBH4-F1
#
_cell.length_a   1.000
_cell.length_b   1.000
_cell.length_c   1.000
_cell.angle_alpha   90.00
_cell.angle_beta   90.00
_cell.angle_gamma   90.00
#
_symmetry.space_group_name_H-M   'P 1'
#
loop_
_entity.id
_entity.type
_entity.pdbx_description
1 polymer ?
#
loop_
_entity_poly.entity_id
_entity_poly.type
_entity_poly.pdbx_seq_one_letter_code
_entity_poly.pdbx_strand_id
1 'polypeptide(L)'
;MALKQPESMDECIYFTRRTLMGTGKVMAWVFKQPCPKCKKAMMGKPVDEKGHVKIRAKEYVCPACKYTVEKSEYEDTLTCDIIYTCPKCKHQGETSVPFKRKAWQGVKAIVFECGKCKEKLGVTKKMKEGKKKSTEEIDDEDDF
;
A
#
# COMPACT_ATOMS: atom_id res chain seq x y z
N MET A 1 0.50 16.55 -12.27
CA MET A 1 1.79 16.80 -11.60
C MET A 1 2.41 15.44 -11.42
N ALA A 2 3.54 15.17 -12.06
CA ALA A 2 4.13 13.83 -12.03
C ALA A 2 4.52 13.45 -10.60
N LEU A 3 4.01 12.34 -10.09
CA LEU A 3 4.42 11.79 -8.79
C LEU A 3 5.91 11.43 -8.82
N LYS A 4 6.66 11.93 -7.82
CA LYS A 4 8.09 11.62 -7.69
C LYS A 4 8.24 10.13 -7.38
N GLN A 5 8.89 9.41 -8.29
CA GLN A 5 9.22 7.99 -8.09
C GLN A 5 10.39 7.89 -7.09
N PRO A 6 10.38 6.88 -6.21
CA PRO A 6 11.49 6.65 -5.30
C PRO A 6 12.71 6.14 -6.07
N GLU A 7 13.88 6.65 -5.77
CA GLU A 7 15.14 6.21 -6.37
C GLU A 7 15.65 4.94 -5.66
N SER A 8 15.41 4.84 -4.35
CA SER A 8 15.70 3.63 -3.57
C SER A 8 14.50 3.14 -2.75
N MET A 9 14.43 1.82 -2.54
CA MET A 9 13.51 1.22 -1.55
C MET A 9 13.81 1.68 -0.12
N ASP A 10 15.04 2.11 0.16
CA ASP A 10 15.42 2.64 1.47
C ASP A 10 14.71 3.95 1.82
N GLU A 11 14.22 4.70 0.84
CA GLU A 11 13.45 5.93 1.06
C GLU A 11 11.97 5.63 1.30
N CYS A 12 11.53 4.40 1.03
CA CYS A 12 10.15 3.98 1.13
C CYS A 12 9.89 3.17 2.40
N ILE A 13 8.71 3.38 2.99
CA ILE A 13 8.14 2.53 4.04
C ILE A 13 7.44 1.34 3.41
N TYR A 14 6.80 1.60 2.27
CA TYR A 14 6.04 0.63 1.53
C TYR A 14 6.32 0.84 0.06
N PHE A 15 6.59 -0.24 -0.65
CA PHE A 15 6.74 -0.25 -2.10
C PHE A 15 6.12 -1.53 -2.63
N THR A 16 5.36 -1.43 -3.71
CA THR A 16 4.82 -2.57 -4.42
C THR A 16 4.64 -2.23 -5.90
N ARG A 17 5.03 -3.16 -6.78
CA ARG A 17 4.85 -3.06 -8.22
C ARG A 17 4.24 -4.37 -8.71
N ARG A 18 3.06 -4.34 -9.33
CA ARG A 18 2.27 -5.53 -9.69
C ARG A 18 1.42 -5.31 -10.93
N THR A 19 0.90 -6.41 -11.46
CA THR A 19 -0.15 -6.42 -12.48
C THR A 19 -1.52 -6.53 -11.79
N LEU A 20 -2.46 -5.66 -12.13
CA LEU A 20 -3.86 -5.71 -11.71
C LEU A 20 -4.67 -6.50 -12.74
N MET A 21 -5.38 -7.55 -12.30
CA MET A 21 -6.32 -8.33 -13.14
C MET A 21 -5.73 -8.75 -14.50
N GLY A 22 -4.45 -9.14 -14.53
CA GLY A 22 -3.76 -9.64 -15.73
C GLY A 22 -3.33 -8.58 -16.76
N THR A 23 -4.08 -7.49 -16.92
CA THR A 23 -3.82 -6.47 -17.96
C THR A 23 -3.41 -5.10 -17.42
N GLY A 24 -3.87 -4.74 -16.22
CA GLY A 24 -3.53 -3.49 -15.57
C GLY A 24 -2.15 -3.57 -14.92
N LYS A 25 -1.48 -2.45 -14.71
CA LYS A 25 -0.22 -2.37 -13.95
C LYS A 25 -0.44 -1.38 -12.81
N VAL A 26 0.17 -1.63 -11.67
CA VAL A 26 0.12 -0.70 -10.54
C VAL A 26 1.47 -0.66 -9.86
N MET A 27 1.93 0.54 -9.59
CA MET A 27 3.10 0.83 -8.80
C MET A 27 2.64 1.76 -7.68
N ALA A 28 2.79 1.31 -6.44
CA ALA A 28 2.41 2.08 -5.27
C ALA A 28 3.58 2.15 -4.31
N TRP A 29 3.85 3.34 -3.79
CA TRP A 29 4.92 3.59 -2.84
C TRP A 29 4.52 4.61 -1.79
N VAL A 30 5.20 4.56 -0.65
CA VAL A 30 4.98 5.44 0.49
C VAL A 30 6.35 5.89 0.96
N PHE A 31 6.62 7.19 0.88
CA PHE A 31 7.87 7.77 1.36
C PHE A 31 7.98 7.75 2.88
N LYS A 32 9.20 7.61 3.39
CA LYS A 32 9.49 7.87 4.81
C LYS A 32 9.25 9.35 5.10
N GLN A 33 8.56 9.63 6.20
CA GLN A 33 8.43 11.01 6.66
C GLN A 33 9.66 11.43 7.47
N PRO A 34 10.08 12.70 7.35
CA PRO A 34 11.09 13.26 8.23
C PRO A 34 10.55 13.25 9.66
N CYS A 35 11.42 13.08 10.65
CA CYS A 35 11.01 13.10 12.04
C CYS A 35 10.32 14.43 12.39
N PRO A 36 9.11 14.41 12.98
CA PRO A 36 8.37 15.64 13.30
C PRO A 36 9.09 16.50 14.35
N LYS A 37 9.90 15.89 15.23
CA LYS A 37 10.69 16.60 16.24
C LYS A 37 11.95 17.23 15.68
N CYS A 38 12.82 16.43 15.05
CA CYS A 38 14.16 16.90 14.70
C CYS A 38 14.32 17.27 13.23
N LYS A 39 13.48 16.74 12.31
CA LYS A 39 13.55 16.90 10.84
C LYS A 39 14.92 16.55 10.20
N LYS A 40 15.90 16.09 10.99
CA LYS A 40 17.27 15.75 10.57
C LYS A 40 17.39 14.35 9.97
N ALA A 41 16.48 13.44 10.34
CA ALA A 41 16.50 12.07 9.88
C ALA A 41 15.10 11.56 9.53
N MET A 42 15.06 10.60 8.63
CA MET A 42 13.84 9.88 8.24
C MET A 42 13.43 8.90 9.34
N MET A 43 12.13 8.83 9.64
CA MET A 43 11.63 7.86 10.59
C MET A 43 11.66 6.44 10.00
N GLY A 44 12.10 5.49 10.81
CA GLY A 44 12.27 4.09 10.43
C GLY A 44 11.87 3.17 11.57
N LYS A 45 11.91 1.85 11.32
CA LYS A 45 11.72 0.89 12.40
C LYS A 45 12.97 0.84 13.29
N PRO A 46 12.82 0.54 14.59
CA PRO A 46 13.95 0.43 15.49
C PRO A 46 14.94 -0.62 14.99
N VAL A 47 16.21 -0.33 15.19
CA VAL A 47 17.33 -1.21 14.82
C VAL A 47 17.84 -1.87 16.10
N ASP A 48 18.07 -3.18 16.04
CA ASP A 48 18.72 -3.95 17.11
C ASP A 48 20.20 -3.55 17.27
N GLU A 49 20.81 -3.94 18.40
CA GLU A 49 22.24 -3.76 18.67
C GLU A 49 23.16 -4.37 17.59
N LYS A 50 22.63 -5.33 16.81
CA LYS A 50 23.31 -5.98 15.69
C LYS A 50 23.11 -5.27 14.33
N GLY A 51 22.49 -4.09 14.31
CA GLY A 51 22.19 -3.37 13.06
C GLY A 51 20.99 -3.91 12.28
N HIS A 52 20.27 -4.91 12.80
CA HIS A 52 19.09 -5.47 12.14
C HIS A 52 17.83 -4.65 12.42
N VAL A 53 17.06 -4.34 11.39
CA VAL A 53 15.79 -3.63 11.54
C VAL A 53 14.75 -4.56 12.16
N LYS A 54 14.12 -4.16 13.27
CA LYS A 54 12.99 -4.88 13.89
C LYS A 54 11.75 -4.76 13.01
N ILE A 55 11.64 -5.61 11.98
CA ILE A 55 10.51 -5.59 11.02
C ILE A 55 9.16 -5.75 11.73
N ARG A 56 9.12 -6.43 12.88
CA ARG A 56 7.89 -6.67 13.67
C ARG A 56 7.58 -5.59 14.72
N ALA A 57 8.40 -4.54 14.82
CA ALA A 57 8.12 -3.44 15.74
C ALA A 57 6.77 -2.78 15.44
N LYS A 58 6.04 -2.45 16.51
CA LYS A 58 4.76 -1.73 16.48
C LYS A 58 4.95 -0.22 16.51
N GLU A 59 6.19 0.24 16.51
CA GLU A 59 6.59 1.64 16.64
C GLU A 59 7.67 1.99 15.62
N TYR A 60 7.70 3.25 15.21
CA TYR A 60 8.75 3.85 14.41
C TYR A 60 9.60 4.74 15.31
N VAL A 61 10.92 4.66 15.13
CA VAL A 61 11.90 5.39 15.94
C VAL A 61 12.76 6.24 15.01
N CYS A 62 12.94 7.50 15.38
CA CYS A 62 13.89 8.39 14.72
C CYS A 62 15.32 8.03 15.14
N PRO A 63 16.25 7.76 14.20
CA PRO A 63 17.63 7.41 14.55
C PRO A 63 18.42 8.60 15.12
N ALA A 64 18.04 9.84 14.80
CA ALA A 64 18.77 11.04 15.25
C ALA A 64 18.37 11.53 16.65
N CYS A 65 17.09 11.45 17.01
CA CYS A 65 16.58 11.98 18.29
C CYS A 65 15.87 10.94 19.16
N LYS A 66 15.83 9.67 18.74
CA LYS A 66 15.16 8.56 19.43
C LYS A 66 13.66 8.77 19.69
N TYR A 67 13.04 9.73 18.99
CA TYR A 67 11.59 9.94 19.08
C TYR A 67 10.84 8.73 18.53
N THR A 68 9.92 8.21 19.32
CA THR A 68 9.09 7.04 19.02
C THR A 68 7.68 7.48 18.65
N VAL A 69 7.06 6.82 17.67
CA VAL A 69 5.66 7.01 17.28
C VAL A 69 5.06 5.65 17.03
N GLU A 70 3.81 5.45 17.44
CA GLU A 70 3.10 4.22 17.16
C GLU A 70 2.90 4.01 15.67
N LYS A 71 2.95 2.75 15.23
CA LYS A 71 2.76 2.37 13.83
C LYS A 71 1.43 2.85 13.28
N SER A 72 0.36 2.79 14.07
CA SER A 72 -0.97 3.18 13.61
C SER A 72 -1.04 4.68 13.34
N GLU A 73 -0.52 5.49 14.27
CA GLU A 73 -0.48 6.96 14.13
C GLU A 73 0.43 7.39 12.98
N TYR A 74 1.63 6.81 12.93
CA TYR A 74 2.56 7.11 11.85
C TYR A 74 2.04 6.66 10.49
N GLU A 75 1.44 5.47 10.38
CA GLU A 75 0.89 5.01 9.09
C GLU A 75 -0.35 5.82 8.64
N ASP A 76 -1.10 6.44 9.55
CA ASP A 76 -2.25 7.29 9.22
C ASP A 76 -1.81 8.67 8.67
N THR A 77 -0.62 9.17 9.05
CA THR A 77 -0.04 10.41 8.47
C THR A 77 0.62 10.20 7.12
N LEU A 78 0.79 8.96 6.67
CA LEU A 78 1.46 8.63 5.43
C LEU A 78 0.51 8.68 4.24
N THR A 79 1.03 9.19 3.13
CA THR A 79 0.35 9.15 1.82
C THR A 79 1.01 8.09 0.95
N CYS A 80 0.17 7.29 0.29
CA CYS A 80 0.55 6.31 -0.69
C CYS A 80 0.32 6.88 -2.08
N ASP A 81 1.43 7.08 -2.79
CA ASP A 81 1.45 7.49 -4.18
C ASP A 81 1.31 6.25 -5.06
N ILE A 82 0.43 6.32 -6.06
CA ILE A 82 0.04 5.20 -6.90
C ILE A 82 0.02 5.64 -8.35
N ILE A 83 0.88 5.04 -9.16
CA ILE A 83 0.77 5.07 -10.62
C ILE A 83 0.14 3.77 -11.09
N TYR A 84 -0.93 3.86 -11.87
CA TYR A 84 -1.67 2.70 -12.33
C TYR A 84 -2.07 2.79 -13.79
N THR A 85 -2.20 1.63 -14.41
CA THR A 85 -2.85 1.41 -15.69
C THR A 85 -4.13 0.63 -15.39
N CYS A 86 -5.28 1.26 -15.64
CA CYS A 86 -6.57 0.66 -15.39
C CYS A 86 -6.75 -0.60 -16.26
N PRO A 87 -7.05 -1.78 -15.68
CA PRO A 87 -7.27 -3.00 -16.46
C PRO A 87 -8.53 -2.92 -17.34
N LYS A 88 -9.52 -2.09 -16.96
CA LYS A 88 -10.81 -1.95 -17.64
C LYS A 88 -10.77 -1.00 -18.82
N CYS A 89 -10.30 0.23 -18.60
CA CYS A 89 -10.28 1.27 -19.64
C CYS A 89 -8.90 1.54 -20.23
N LYS A 90 -7.86 0.79 -19.80
CA LYS A 90 -6.45 0.93 -20.23
C LYS A 90 -5.83 2.32 -19.99
N HIS A 91 -6.53 3.20 -19.29
CA HIS A 91 -6.05 4.53 -18.95
C HIS A 91 -4.91 4.46 -17.94
N GLN A 92 -3.84 5.18 -18.21
CA GLN A 92 -2.75 5.40 -17.28
C GLN A 92 -3.06 6.65 -16.46
N GLY A 93 -3.05 6.50 -15.14
CA GLY A 93 -3.31 7.58 -14.21
C GLY A 93 -2.37 7.49 -13.01
N GLU A 94 -2.31 8.61 -12.29
CA GLU A 94 -1.60 8.74 -11.03
C GLU A 94 -2.58 9.23 -9.97
N THR A 95 -2.46 8.73 -8.75
CA THR A 95 -3.31 9.11 -7.62
C THR A 95 -2.54 8.97 -6.32
N SER A 96 -2.88 9.80 -5.35
CA SER A 96 -2.31 9.77 -4.01
C SER A 96 -3.44 9.57 -3.02
N VAL A 97 -3.35 8.51 -2.23
CA VAL A 97 -4.37 8.13 -1.24
C VAL A 97 -3.72 7.92 0.12
N PRO A 98 -4.41 8.15 1.24
CA PRO A 98 -3.87 7.84 2.56
C PRO A 98 -3.48 6.36 2.64
N PHE A 99 -2.38 6.06 3.34
CA PHE A 99 -1.84 4.69 3.47
C PHE A 99 -2.66 3.83 4.44
N LYS A 100 -3.94 3.62 4.10
CA LYS A 100 -4.90 2.86 4.91
C LYS A 100 -5.30 1.59 4.18
N ARG A 101 -4.86 0.44 4.69
CA ARG A 101 -5.27 -0.86 4.15
C ARG A 101 -6.64 -1.25 4.67
N LYS A 102 -7.60 -1.38 3.75
CA LYS A 102 -8.96 -1.85 4.04
C LYS A 102 -9.14 -3.28 3.54
N ALA A 103 -10.13 -3.99 4.06
CA ALA A 103 -10.49 -5.30 3.53
C ALA A 103 -11.11 -5.13 2.14
N TRP A 104 -10.49 -5.73 1.13
CA TRP A 104 -10.90 -5.70 -0.27
C TRP A 104 -10.75 -7.09 -0.87
N GLN A 105 -11.85 -7.68 -1.34
CA GLN A 105 -11.88 -9.04 -1.91
C GLN A 105 -11.20 -10.10 -0.99
N GLY A 106 -11.50 -10.04 0.31
CA GLY A 106 -10.94 -10.96 1.32
C GLY A 106 -9.47 -10.71 1.70
N VAL A 107 -8.83 -9.67 1.16
CA VAL A 107 -7.42 -9.33 1.41
C VAL A 107 -7.29 -7.87 1.85
N LYS A 108 -6.31 -7.55 2.71
CA LYS A 108 -6.02 -6.15 3.05
C LYS A 108 -5.32 -5.46 1.87
N ALA A 109 -6.00 -4.49 1.26
CA ALA A 109 -5.52 -3.73 0.11
C ALA A 109 -5.66 -2.22 0.31
N ILE A 110 -4.85 -1.45 -0.41
CA ILE A 110 -5.04 -0.01 -0.57
C ILE A 110 -6.02 0.16 -1.72
N VAL A 111 -7.23 0.65 -1.43
CA VAL A 111 -8.30 0.79 -2.43
C VAL A 111 -8.31 2.21 -2.94
N PHE A 112 -8.29 2.38 -4.26
CA PHE A 112 -8.35 3.66 -4.95
C PHE A 112 -9.27 3.55 -6.16
N GLU A 113 -9.72 4.68 -6.69
CA GLU A 113 -10.64 4.72 -7.83
C GLU A 113 -9.91 5.21 -9.09
N CYS A 114 -10.24 4.62 -10.23
CA CYS A 114 -9.72 5.10 -11.51
C CYS A 114 -10.34 6.47 -11.84
N GLY A 115 -9.51 7.47 -12.13
CA GLY A 115 -9.98 8.82 -12.46
C GLY A 115 -10.84 8.91 -13.72
N LYS A 116 -10.75 7.94 -14.64
CA LYS A 116 -11.52 7.92 -15.90
C LYS A 116 -12.80 7.09 -15.82
N CYS A 117 -12.70 5.83 -15.42
CA CYS A 117 -13.86 4.91 -15.40
C CYS A 117 -14.46 4.71 -14.01
N LYS A 118 -13.91 5.34 -12.96
CA LYS A 118 -14.34 5.23 -11.56
C LYS A 118 -14.34 3.80 -11.00
N GLU A 119 -13.67 2.88 -11.68
CA GLU A 119 -13.51 1.51 -11.22
C GLU A 119 -12.65 1.45 -9.96
N LYS A 120 -13.05 0.64 -8.99
CA LYS A 120 -12.32 0.47 -7.73
C LYS A 120 -11.19 -0.54 -7.91
N LEU A 121 -9.97 -0.11 -7.65
CA LEU A 121 -8.75 -0.87 -7.82
C LEU A 121 -8.08 -1.07 -6.44
N GLY A 122 -7.71 -2.31 -6.13
CA GLY A 122 -7.08 -2.67 -4.87
C GLY A 122 -5.61 -3.06 -5.04
N VAL A 123 -4.71 -2.40 -4.29
CA VAL A 123 -3.28 -2.76 -4.24
C VAL A 123 -3.00 -3.65 -3.02
N THR A 124 -2.71 -4.93 -3.24
CA THR A 124 -2.42 -5.90 -2.16
C THR A 124 -0.92 -6.03 -1.85
N LYS A 125 -0.58 -6.37 -0.60
CA LYS A 125 0.80 -6.64 -0.16
C LYS A 125 1.11 -8.15 -0.25
N LYS A 126 1.72 -8.59 -1.36
CA LYS A 126 2.24 -9.96 -1.66
C LYS A 126 1.18 -11.09 -1.77
N MET A 127 1.34 -11.90 -2.82
CA MET A 127 0.95 -13.33 -2.95
C MET A 127 -0.45 -13.81 -2.53
N LYS A 128 -1.44 -12.93 -2.40
CA LYS A 128 -2.85 -13.35 -2.45
C LYS A 128 -3.50 -12.76 -3.67
N GLU A 129 -3.62 -13.57 -4.71
CA GLU A 129 -4.70 -13.40 -5.68
C GLU A 129 -5.99 -13.43 -4.85
N GLY A 130 -6.74 -12.33 -4.89
CA GLY A 130 -8.10 -12.36 -4.36
C GLY A 130 -8.82 -13.43 -5.17
N LYS A 131 -9.30 -14.50 -4.51
CA LYS A 131 -10.21 -15.45 -5.14
C LYS A 131 -11.37 -14.62 -5.68
N LYS A 132 -11.47 -14.46 -7.01
CA LYS A 132 -12.76 -14.16 -7.62
C LYS A 132 -13.68 -15.25 -7.10
N LYS A 133 -14.73 -14.89 -6.36
CA LYS A 133 -15.84 -15.81 -6.16
C LYS A 133 -16.37 -16.08 -7.56
N SER A 134 -16.10 -17.28 -8.07
CA SER A 134 -17.01 -17.91 -9.02
C SER A 134 -18.36 -17.91 -8.31
N THR A 135 -19.34 -17.23 -8.89
CA THR A 135 -20.74 -17.50 -8.55
C THR A 135 -20.96 -18.95 -8.96
N GLU A 136 -20.98 -19.86 -8.00
CA GLU A 136 -21.62 -21.16 -8.20
C GLU A 136 -23.12 -20.87 -8.03
N GLU A 137 -23.82 -20.93 -9.15
CA GLU A 137 -25.26 -21.04 -9.23
C GLU A 137 -25.68 -22.24 -8.38
N ILE A 138 -26.49 -22.02 -7.34
CA ILE A 138 -27.29 -23.08 -6.74
C ILE A 138 -28.59 -23.07 -7.52
N ASP A 139 -28.62 -23.88 -8.56
CA ASP A 139 -29.83 -24.42 -9.17
C ASP A 139 -29.97 -25.81 -8.55
N ASP A 140 -31.02 -26.01 -7.74
CA ASP A 140 -31.64 -27.32 -7.50
C ASP A 140 -33.02 -27.04 -6.88
N GLU A 141 -34.02 -26.97 -7.77
CA GLU A 141 -35.35 -27.54 -7.51
C GLU A 141 -35.21 -29.05 -7.18
N ASP A 142 -36.26 -29.64 -6.58
CA ASP A 142 -36.43 -31.05 -6.18
C ASP A 142 -35.84 -31.43 -4.78
N ASP A 143 -36.49 -32.15 -3.88
CA ASP A 143 -37.78 -32.84 -3.79
C ASP A 143 -37.96 -33.31 -2.32
N PHE A 144 -39.21 -33.55 -1.93
CA PHE A 144 -39.75 -34.21 -0.71
C PHE A 144 -40.22 -33.36 0.49
#